data_AF-A0A812JXE3-F1
#
_entry.id   AF-A0A812JXE3-F1
#
_cell.length_a   1.000
_cell.length_b   1.000
_cell.length_c   1.000
_cell.angle_alpha   90.00
_cell.angle_beta   90.00
_cell.angle_gamma   90.00
#
_symmetry.space_group_name_H-M   'P 1'
#
loop_
_entity.id
_entity.type
_entity.pdbx_description
1 polymer ?
#
loop_
_entity_poly.entity_id
_entity_poly.type
_entity_poly.pdbx_seq_one_letter_code
_entity_poly.pdbx_strand_id
1 'polypeptide(L)'
;MGQLGGNQVDPYDDYAEMPGLLPFLKRLRRLLSNLNVGDSALLPGGWGCGDFMARQYICFVMERVGEDNYRIAVFGFGPSREYHPKTAAMPPKIKFRPIVLENLPRRKALDEAWWALLIATNLPDVNEQKTSPQLTYDFFLPFMASAPLEQVREASEKKEEGEDPAYDWRSPVYGRSRNNFHRCLLDAMHYLLRRSMQ
;
A
#
# COMPACT_ATOMS: atom_id res chain seq x y z
N MET A 1 -33.08 -3.41 39.29
CA MET A 1 -33.24 -2.87 37.92
C MET A 1 -32.01 -2.03 37.61
N GLY A 2 -31.18 -2.49 36.69
CA GLY A 2 -30.00 -1.76 36.23
C GLY A 2 -29.56 -2.37 34.91
N GLN A 3 -30.11 -1.89 33.80
CA GLN A 3 -29.69 -2.30 32.47
C GLN A 3 -28.33 -1.66 32.18
N LEU A 4 -27.29 -2.49 32.14
CA LEU A 4 -26.01 -2.15 31.49
C LEU A 4 -26.21 -2.36 29.98
N GLY A 5 -26.89 -1.43 29.33
CA GLY A 5 -26.93 -1.31 27.88
C GLY A 5 -25.66 -0.61 27.41
N GLY A 6 -24.54 -1.33 27.39
CA GLY A 6 -23.37 -0.86 26.66
C GLY A 6 -23.73 -0.89 25.17
N ASN A 7 -24.00 0.29 24.59
CA ASN A 7 -24.08 0.43 23.14
C ASN A 7 -22.74 -0.02 22.58
N GLN A 8 -22.70 -1.24 22.07
CA GLN A 8 -21.62 -1.75 21.28
C GLN A 8 -21.71 -1.01 19.94
N VAL A 9 -21.10 0.17 19.87
CA VAL A 9 -20.99 0.94 18.63
C VAL A 9 -20.25 0.05 17.66
N ASP A 10 -20.92 -0.36 16.58
CA ASP A 10 -20.28 -1.11 15.53
C ASP A 10 -19.15 -0.23 14.97
N PRO A 11 -17.86 -0.62 15.09
CA PRO A 11 -16.76 0.18 14.57
C PRO A 11 -16.79 0.35 13.05
N TYR A 12 -17.74 -0.30 12.37
CA TYR A 12 -18.04 -0.18 10.95
C TYR A 12 -19.22 0.75 10.62
N ASP A 13 -20.04 1.19 11.58
CA ASP A 13 -21.16 2.13 11.34
C ASP A 13 -20.65 3.49 10.83
N ASP A 14 -19.48 3.94 11.31
CA ASP A 14 -18.85 5.19 10.87
C ASP A 14 -18.55 5.23 9.35
N TYR A 15 -18.38 4.07 8.70
CA TYR A 15 -18.12 4.02 7.26
C TYR A 15 -19.40 4.15 6.42
N ALA A 16 -20.57 3.85 7.00
CA ALA A 16 -21.86 3.99 6.32
C ALA A 16 -22.25 5.46 6.14
N GLU A 17 -21.78 6.35 7.03
CA GLU A 17 -22.14 7.77 7.02
C GLU A 17 -21.23 8.66 6.14
N MET A 18 -20.20 8.11 5.48
CA MET A 18 -19.26 8.91 4.67
C MET A 18 -19.81 9.21 3.27
N PRO A 19 -20.40 10.40 3.01
CA PRO A 19 -21.19 10.64 1.80
C PRO A 19 -20.34 10.61 0.52
N GLY A 20 -19.02 10.76 0.66
CA GLY A 20 -18.04 10.75 -0.45
C GLY A 20 -17.36 9.40 -0.72
N LEU A 21 -17.43 8.43 0.19
CA LEU A 21 -16.66 7.18 0.07
C LEU A 21 -17.15 6.32 -1.10
N LEU A 22 -18.46 6.06 -1.19
CA LEU A 22 -19.03 5.27 -2.29
C LEU A 22 -18.81 5.91 -3.67
N PRO A 23 -19.06 7.23 -3.87
CA PRO A 23 -18.70 7.90 -5.12
C PRO A 23 -17.21 7.80 -5.45
N PHE A 24 -16.33 7.92 -4.45
CA PHE A 24 -14.88 7.80 -4.63
C PHE A 24 -14.49 6.38 -5.07
N LEU A 25 -14.99 5.34 -4.40
CA LEU A 25 -14.74 3.94 -4.75
C LEU A 25 -15.19 3.60 -6.17
N LYS A 26 -16.36 4.10 -6.58
CA LYS A 26 -16.85 3.94 -7.97
C LYS A 26 -15.92 4.61 -8.98
N ARG A 27 -15.38 5.79 -8.67
CA ARG A 27 -14.40 6.49 -9.52
C ARG A 27 -13.06 5.76 -9.55
N LEU A 28 -12.59 5.28 -8.40
CA LEU A 28 -11.36 4.50 -8.29
C LEU A 28 -11.46 3.21 -9.10
N ARG A 29 -12.54 2.43 -8.91
CA ARG A 29 -12.78 1.22 -9.70
C ARG A 29 -12.81 1.51 -11.18
N ARG A 30 -13.50 2.59 -11.60
CA ARG A 30 -13.55 3.00 -13.00
C ARG A 30 -12.16 3.37 -13.54
N LEU A 31 -11.37 4.11 -12.76
CA LEU A 31 -10.00 4.46 -13.11
C LEU A 31 -9.18 3.19 -13.34
N LEU A 32 -9.20 2.26 -12.37
CA LEU A 32 -8.43 1.03 -12.43
C LEU A 32 -8.91 0.07 -13.53
N SER A 33 -10.22 -0.01 -13.76
CA SER A 33 -10.79 -0.87 -14.81
C SER A 33 -10.52 -0.37 -16.21
N ASN A 34 -10.27 0.94 -16.36
CA ASN A 34 -10.03 1.60 -17.64
C ASN A 34 -8.55 1.75 -17.97
N LEU A 35 -7.64 1.29 -17.10
CA LEU A 35 -6.22 1.18 -17.44
C LEU A 35 -6.07 0.28 -18.66
N ASN A 36 -5.30 0.68 -19.66
CA ASN A 36 -4.89 -0.24 -20.72
C ASN A 36 -3.85 -1.22 -20.18
N VAL A 37 -3.65 -2.35 -20.87
CA VAL A 37 -2.53 -3.23 -20.54
C VAL A 37 -1.22 -2.45 -20.75
N GLY A 38 -0.35 -2.44 -19.74
CA GLY A 38 0.86 -1.63 -19.67
C GLY A 38 0.68 -0.31 -18.90
N ASP A 39 -0.55 0.17 -18.71
CA ASP A 39 -0.80 1.39 -17.95
C ASP A 39 -0.72 1.13 -16.43
N SER A 40 -0.44 2.21 -15.71
CA SER A 40 -0.31 2.21 -14.26
C SER A 40 -1.09 3.36 -13.62
N ALA A 41 -1.56 3.13 -12.39
CA ALA A 41 -2.13 4.14 -11.52
C ALA A 41 -1.33 4.23 -10.23
N LEU A 42 -1.04 5.47 -9.81
CA LEU A 42 -0.44 5.74 -8.51
C LEU A 42 -1.54 6.10 -7.51
N LEU A 43 -1.59 5.36 -6.40
CA LEU A 43 -2.62 5.48 -5.38
C LEU A 43 -1.97 5.80 -4.03
N PRO A 44 -2.39 6.87 -3.34
CA PRO A 44 -1.91 7.15 -2.00
C PRO A 44 -2.42 6.10 -1.00
N GLY A 45 -1.65 5.84 0.04
CA GLY A 45 -2.02 4.93 1.12
C GLY A 45 -1.33 5.23 2.45
N GLY A 46 -1.79 4.56 3.51
CA GLY A 46 -1.22 4.63 4.84
C GLY A 46 -0.97 6.04 5.38
N TRP A 47 -1.87 7.01 5.19
CA TRP A 47 -1.82 8.28 5.90
C TRP A 47 -2.22 8.08 7.36
N GLY A 48 -1.23 7.79 8.20
CA GLY A 48 -1.46 7.75 9.65
C GLY A 48 -1.74 9.15 10.20
N CYS A 49 -2.81 9.26 11.00
CA CYS A 49 -2.97 10.30 12.00
C CYS A 49 -2.30 9.85 13.31
N GLY A 50 -1.66 10.77 14.02
CA GLY A 50 -0.91 10.51 15.26
C GLY A 50 0.40 11.29 15.36
N ASP A 51 1.15 11.03 16.44
CA ASP A 51 2.47 11.63 16.69
C ASP A 51 3.39 11.43 15.48
N PHE A 52 4.23 12.43 15.23
CA PHE A 52 5.14 12.51 14.10
C PHE A 52 6.02 11.26 13.92
N MET A 53 6.37 10.58 15.02
CA MET A 53 7.17 9.34 15.00
C MET A 53 6.39 8.10 14.56
N ALA A 54 5.07 8.09 14.74
CA ALA A 54 4.20 6.97 14.39
C ALA A 54 3.63 7.07 12.96
N ARG A 55 3.84 8.21 12.29
CA ARG A 55 3.35 8.41 10.92
C ARG A 55 4.06 7.48 9.94
N GLN A 56 3.28 6.59 9.37
CA GLN A 56 3.62 5.84 8.18
C GLN A 56 3.19 6.60 6.93
N TYR A 57 3.84 6.27 5.81
CA TYR A 57 3.43 6.70 4.48
C TYR A 57 3.53 5.49 3.57
N ILE A 58 2.45 5.21 2.84
CA ILE A 58 2.40 4.13 1.87
C ILE A 58 2.01 4.70 0.51
N CYS A 59 2.61 4.18 -0.54
CA CYS A 59 2.20 4.48 -1.91
C CYS A 59 2.02 3.15 -2.64
N PHE A 60 0.93 3.03 -3.35
CA PHE A 60 0.65 1.87 -4.19
C PHE A 60 0.81 2.27 -5.65
N VAL A 61 1.52 1.46 -6.40
CA VAL A 61 1.53 1.50 -7.86
C VAL A 61 0.76 0.28 -8.34
N MET A 62 -0.39 0.52 -8.93
CA MET A 62 -1.26 -0.51 -9.50
C MET A 62 -1.05 -0.53 -11.01
N GLU A 63 -0.70 -1.69 -11.55
CA GLU A 63 -0.41 -1.87 -12.97
C GLU A 63 -1.35 -2.91 -13.56
N ARG A 64 -1.84 -2.66 -14.77
CA ARG A 64 -2.53 -3.68 -15.55
C ARG A 64 -1.52 -4.38 -16.44
N VAL A 65 -1.10 -5.58 -16.05
CA VAL A 65 -0.06 -6.34 -16.77
C VAL A 65 -0.64 -7.30 -17.82
N GLY A 66 -1.95 -7.56 -17.79
CA GLY A 66 -2.68 -8.34 -18.80
C GLY A 66 -4.18 -8.05 -18.77
N GLU A 67 -4.96 -8.73 -19.61
CA GLU A 67 -6.41 -8.47 -19.72
C GLU A 67 -7.13 -8.62 -18.39
N ASP A 68 -6.87 -9.70 -17.66
CA ASP A 68 -7.45 -9.99 -16.34
C ASP A 68 -6.39 -10.10 -15.23
N ASN A 69 -5.20 -9.57 -15.48
CA ASN A 69 -4.06 -9.66 -14.58
C ASN A 69 -3.49 -8.30 -14.20
N TYR A 70 -3.24 -8.12 -12.90
CA TYR A 70 -2.74 -6.89 -12.31
C TYR A 70 -1.52 -7.18 -11.46
N ARG A 71 -0.76 -6.11 -11.19
CA ARG A 71 0.37 -6.10 -10.28
C ARG A 71 0.23 -4.91 -9.34
N ILE A 72 0.59 -5.09 -8.08
CA ILE A 72 0.68 -3.98 -7.13
C ILE A 72 2.08 -3.92 -6.54
N ALA A 73 2.78 -2.81 -6.75
CA ALA A 73 3.99 -2.47 -6.03
C ALA A 73 3.65 -1.54 -4.86
N VAL A 74 4.09 -1.92 -3.67
CA VAL A 74 3.87 -1.20 -2.41
C VAL A 74 5.17 -0.53 -2.02
N PHE A 75 5.11 0.76 -1.68
CA PHE A 75 6.24 1.54 -1.20
C PHE A 75 5.92 2.00 0.22
N GLY A 76 6.80 1.72 1.17
CA GLY A 76 6.62 2.10 2.57
C GLY A 76 7.71 3.07 3.05
N PHE A 77 7.30 4.07 3.83
CA PHE A 77 8.19 4.93 4.59
C PHE A 77 7.72 5.03 6.05
N GLY A 78 8.68 5.14 6.97
CA GLY A 78 8.41 5.17 8.41
C GLY A 78 8.36 3.75 8.97
N PRO A 79 7.49 3.46 9.94
CA PRO A 79 7.36 2.13 10.54
C PRO A 79 7.07 1.00 9.53
N SER A 80 6.40 1.31 8.41
CA SER A 80 6.11 0.35 7.35
C SER A 80 7.36 -0.22 6.67
N ARG A 81 8.52 0.47 6.73
CA ARG A 81 9.78 -0.03 6.17
C ARG A 81 10.24 -1.35 6.77
N GLU A 82 9.84 -1.65 7.99
CA GLU A 82 10.27 -2.88 8.64
C GLU A 82 9.80 -4.14 7.91
N TYR A 83 8.71 -4.01 7.14
CA TYR A 83 8.13 -5.07 6.34
C TYR A 83 8.77 -5.23 4.97
N HIS A 84 9.52 -4.24 4.49
CA HIS A 84 10.13 -4.29 3.16
C HIS A 84 11.39 -5.16 3.14
N PRO A 85 11.71 -5.78 1.99
CA PRO A 85 13.03 -6.35 1.72
C PRO A 85 14.16 -5.37 2.04
N LYS A 86 15.23 -5.87 2.68
CA LYS A 86 16.37 -5.06 3.13
C LYS A 86 17.68 -5.72 2.76
N THR A 87 18.69 -4.94 2.39
CA THR A 87 20.05 -5.44 2.18
C THR A 87 21.09 -4.54 2.82
N ALA A 88 22.09 -5.15 3.45
CA ALA A 88 23.31 -4.49 3.92
C ALA A 88 24.50 -4.73 2.98
N ALA A 89 24.31 -5.47 1.88
CA ALA A 89 25.38 -5.82 0.94
C ALA A 89 25.91 -4.62 0.13
N MET A 90 25.23 -3.47 0.18
CA MET A 90 25.58 -2.24 -0.54
C MET A 90 25.90 -1.08 0.43
N PRO A 91 27.08 -1.09 1.08
CA PRO A 91 27.49 -0.04 2.02
C PRO A 91 27.51 1.35 1.36
N PRO A 92 27.35 2.45 2.13
CA PRO A 92 27.43 2.53 3.60
C PRO A 92 26.07 2.47 4.34
N LYS A 93 24.94 2.30 3.64
CA LYS A 93 23.60 2.31 4.25
C LYS A 93 22.85 1.01 3.90
N ILE A 94 22.04 0.51 4.84
CA ILE A 94 21.04 -0.53 4.55
C ILE A 94 20.10 0.02 3.49
N LYS A 95 19.82 -0.74 2.43
CA LYS A 95 18.88 -0.36 1.36
C LYS A 95 17.62 -1.19 1.41
N PHE A 96 16.54 -0.67 0.82
CA PHE A 96 15.20 -1.26 0.82
C PHE A 96 14.65 -1.33 -0.60
N ARG A 97 13.70 -2.25 -0.82
CA ARG A 97 12.94 -2.38 -2.07
C ARG A 97 11.43 -2.39 -1.81
N PRO A 98 10.58 -2.04 -2.80
CA PRO A 98 9.14 -2.17 -2.64
C PRO A 98 8.74 -3.64 -2.44
N ILE A 99 7.55 -3.90 -1.90
CA ILE A 99 6.95 -5.25 -1.96
C ILE A 99 6.12 -5.32 -3.22
N VAL A 100 6.17 -6.42 -3.96
CA VAL A 100 5.43 -6.58 -5.21
C VAL A 100 4.50 -7.78 -5.12
N LEU A 101 3.22 -7.51 -5.30
CA LEU A 101 2.18 -8.52 -5.47
C LEU A 101 1.98 -8.73 -6.96
N GLU A 102 2.43 -9.87 -7.46
CA GLU A 102 2.27 -10.27 -8.86
C GLU A 102 1.01 -11.10 -9.06
N ASN A 103 0.61 -11.23 -10.32
CA ASN A 103 -0.45 -12.15 -10.74
C ASN A 103 -1.79 -11.95 -10.02
N LEU A 104 -2.14 -10.69 -9.74
CA LEU A 104 -3.39 -10.37 -9.07
C LEU A 104 -4.56 -10.49 -10.05
N PRO A 105 -5.54 -11.38 -9.78
CA PRO A 105 -6.70 -11.51 -10.65
C PRO A 105 -7.54 -10.24 -10.59
N ARG A 106 -8.11 -9.86 -11.75
CA ARG A 106 -8.97 -8.67 -11.89
C ARG A 106 -10.01 -8.50 -10.79
N ARG A 107 -10.64 -9.58 -10.34
CA ARG A 107 -11.66 -9.52 -9.27
C ARG A 107 -11.12 -8.95 -7.95
N LYS A 108 -9.87 -9.25 -7.60
CA LYS A 108 -9.22 -8.76 -6.38
C LYS A 108 -8.67 -7.35 -6.56
N ALA A 109 -8.05 -7.11 -7.71
CA ALA A 109 -7.54 -5.82 -8.14
C ALA A 109 -8.62 -4.71 -8.10
N LEU A 110 -9.86 -5.05 -8.44
CA LEU A 110 -11.00 -4.14 -8.51
C LEU A 110 -12.00 -4.31 -7.36
N ASP A 111 -11.61 -4.99 -6.28
CA ASP A 111 -12.48 -5.25 -5.13
C ASP A 111 -12.78 -3.97 -4.35
N GLU A 112 -13.99 -3.45 -4.48
CA GLU A 112 -14.42 -2.21 -3.82
C GLU A 112 -14.42 -2.31 -2.30
N ALA A 113 -14.68 -3.48 -1.72
CA ALA A 113 -14.70 -3.66 -0.27
C ALA A 113 -13.27 -3.61 0.28
N TRP A 114 -12.33 -4.26 -0.41
CA TRP A 114 -10.92 -4.17 -0.04
C TRP A 114 -10.41 -2.72 -0.14
N TRP A 115 -10.72 -2.03 -1.25
CA TRP A 115 -10.35 -0.62 -1.40
C TRP A 115 -11.00 0.26 -0.33
N ALA A 116 -12.27 0.04 0.01
CA ALA A 116 -12.95 0.77 1.08
C ALA A 116 -12.21 0.64 2.42
N LEU A 117 -11.85 -0.60 2.79
CA LEU A 117 -11.15 -0.88 4.04
C LEU A 117 -9.74 -0.28 4.04
N LEU A 118 -9.01 -0.37 2.93
CA LEU A 118 -7.70 0.26 2.82
C LEU A 118 -7.81 1.79 2.91
N ILE A 119 -8.75 2.40 2.19
CA ILE A 119 -8.95 3.85 2.17
C ILE A 119 -9.37 4.36 3.55
N ALA A 120 -10.21 3.62 4.27
CA ALA A 120 -10.61 3.91 5.64
C ALA A 120 -9.40 4.08 6.58
N THR A 121 -8.29 3.36 6.36
CA THR A 121 -7.06 3.54 7.16
C THR A 121 -6.36 4.89 6.95
N ASN A 122 -6.80 5.70 6.01
CA ASN A 122 -6.24 7.03 5.70
C ASN A 122 -7.09 8.18 6.25
N LEU A 123 -8.22 7.88 6.90
CA LEU A 123 -9.17 8.89 7.32
C LEU A 123 -8.84 9.38 8.73
N PRO A 124 -8.86 10.71 8.97
CA PRO A 124 -8.29 11.32 10.16
C PRO A 124 -9.01 11.01 11.48
N ASP A 125 -10.28 10.60 11.44
CA ASP A 125 -11.10 10.28 12.63
C ASP A 125 -11.08 8.78 13.01
N VAL A 126 -10.33 7.98 12.26
CA VAL A 126 -10.28 6.54 12.47
C VAL A 126 -9.17 6.29 13.51
N ASN A 127 -9.57 6.07 14.78
CA ASN A 127 -8.74 5.74 15.97
C ASN A 127 -7.31 5.29 15.64
N GLU A 128 -6.28 5.81 16.32
CA GLU A 128 -4.85 5.48 16.05
C GLU A 128 -4.53 3.97 15.99
N GLN A 129 -5.35 3.14 16.65
CA GLN A 129 -5.27 1.67 16.61
C GLN A 129 -5.66 1.05 15.25
N LYS A 130 -6.47 1.76 14.45
CA LYS A 130 -6.98 1.35 13.14
C LYS A 130 -6.07 1.76 11.98
N THR A 131 -5.06 2.61 12.21
CA THR A 131 -4.11 3.10 11.19
C THR A 131 -2.70 2.59 11.45
N SER A 132 -2.53 1.27 11.53
CA SER A 132 -1.24 0.64 11.81
C SER A 132 -0.63 0.01 10.54
N PRO A 133 0.71 -0.01 10.39
CA PRO A 133 1.35 -0.78 9.32
C PRO A 133 0.92 -2.24 9.38
N GLN A 134 0.76 -2.80 10.57
CA GLN A 134 0.30 -4.17 10.81
C GLN A 134 -0.99 -4.45 10.04
N LEU A 135 -1.98 -3.56 10.08
CA LEU A 135 -3.23 -3.81 9.35
C LEU A 135 -3.00 -3.88 7.82
N THR A 136 -2.11 -3.06 7.28
CA THR A 136 -1.80 -3.10 5.85
C THR A 136 -0.99 -4.34 5.49
N TYR A 137 0.11 -4.60 6.20
CA TYR A 137 1.08 -5.62 5.85
C TYR A 137 0.71 -7.02 6.36
N ASP A 138 0.07 -7.14 7.52
CA ASP A 138 -0.25 -8.44 8.14
C ASP A 138 -1.67 -8.91 7.74
N PHE A 139 -2.55 -8.01 7.27
CA PHE A 139 -3.92 -8.36 6.87
C PHE A 139 -4.24 -8.02 5.41
N PHE A 140 -4.18 -6.76 5.00
CA PHE A 140 -4.66 -6.37 3.66
C PHE A 140 -3.82 -6.92 2.52
N LEU A 141 -2.49 -6.83 2.59
CA LEU A 141 -1.60 -7.35 1.56
C LEU A 141 -1.68 -8.89 1.45
N PRO A 142 -1.64 -9.67 2.54
CA PRO A 142 -1.79 -11.12 2.46
C PRO A 142 -3.15 -11.54 1.90
N PHE A 143 -4.23 -10.88 2.31
CA PHE A 143 -5.57 -11.13 1.76
C PHE A 143 -5.61 -10.89 0.24
N MET A 144 -5.04 -9.78 -0.22
CA MET A 144 -4.96 -9.45 -1.64
C MET A 144 -4.12 -10.46 -2.42
N ALA A 145 -2.93 -10.80 -1.90
CA ALA A 145 -2.03 -11.77 -2.51
C ALA A 145 -2.55 -13.21 -2.44
N SER A 146 -3.53 -13.52 -1.59
CA SER A 146 -3.91 -14.91 -1.29
C SER A 146 -2.74 -15.75 -0.74
N ALA A 147 -1.78 -15.10 -0.10
CA ALA A 147 -0.56 -15.72 0.39
C ALA A 147 -0.05 -14.98 1.64
N PRO A 148 0.64 -15.65 2.57
CA PRO A 148 1.32 -14.99 3.69
C PRO A 148 2.30 -13.91 3.21
N LEU A 149 2.49 -12.86 4.01
CA LEU A 149 3.36 -11.74 3.64
C LEU A 149 4.80 -12.20 3.38
N GLU A 150 5.28 -13.18 4.15
CA GLU A 150 6.62 -13.75 4.03
C GLU A 150 6.86 -14.32 2.63
N GLN A 151 5.87 -15.03 2.07
CA GLN A 151 5.97 -15.60 0.72
C GLN A 151 5.98 -14.49 -0.33
N VAL A 152 5.16 -13.45 -0.16
CA VAL A 152 5.15 -12.27 -1.05
C VAL A 152 6.50 -11.55 -1.01
N ARG A 153 7.07 -11.39 0.19
CA ARG A 153 8.37 -10.77 0.40
C ARG A 153 9.49 -11.58 -0.22
N GLU A 154 9.53 -12.90 0.00
CA GLU A 154 10.52 -13.78 -0.60
C GLU A 154 10.46 -13.76 -2.13
N ALA A 155 9.26 -13.80 -2.71
CA ALA A 155 9.08 -13.68 -4.15
C ALA A 155 9.59 -12.32 -4.66
N SER A 156 9.37 -11.27 -3.88
CA SER A 156 9.89 -9.93 -4.16
C SER A 156 11.42 -9.86 -3.98
N GLU A 157 12.03 -10.62 -3.08
CA GLU A 157 13.48 -10.66 -2.84
C GLU A 157 14.24 -11.48 -3.89
N LYS A 158 13.65 -12.59 -4.33
CA LYS A 158 14.24 -13.53 -5.30
C LYS A 158 14.28 -12.98 -6.73
N LYS A 159 13.59 -11.87 -7.02
CA LYS A 159 13.72 -11.17 -8.30
C LYS A 159 15.16 -10.70 -8.47
N GLU A 160 15.86 -11.28 -9.43
CA GLU A 160 17.26 -11.00 -9.67
C GLU A 160 17.46 -9.51 -10.03
N GLU A 161 18.59 -8.96 -9.61
CA GLU A 161 19.05 -7.65 -10.07
C GLU A 161 19.20 -7.67 -11.60
N GLY A 162 18.23 -7.11 -12.31
CA GLY A 162 18.22 -7.02 -13.77
C GLY A 162 16.95 -7.51 -14.45
N GLU A 163 16.12 -8.33 -13.79
CA GLU A 163 14.83 -8.77 -14.36
C GLU A 163 13.83 -7.61 -14.49
N ASP A 164 13.82 -6.70 -13.50
CA ASP A 164 13.01 -5.49 -13.50
C ASP A 164 13.88 -4.32 -12.98
N PRO A 165 14.48 -3.49 -13.85
CA PRO A 165 15.35 -2.37 -13.47
C PRO A 165 14.61 -1.29 -12.67
N ALA A 166 13.27 -1.29 -12.67
CA ALA A 166 12.51 -0.45 -11.77
C ALA A 166 12.57 -0.93 -10.33
N TYR A 167 12.82 -2.22 -10.12
CA TYR A 167 12.89 -2.87 -8.82
C TYR A 167 14.29 -2.76 -8.18
N ASP A 168 14.70 -1.50 -7.94
CA ASP A 168 16.05 -1.14 -7.49
C ASP A 168 16.17 -0.94 -5.97
N TRP A 169 17.36 -1.18 -5.43
CA TRP A 169 17.67 -0.92 -4.02
C TRP A 169 17.81 0.56 -3.72
N ARG A 170 16.99 1.06 -2.78
CA ARG A 170 16.96 2.47 -2.42
C ARG A 170 17.46 2.67 -0.99
N SER A 171 18.35 3.64 -0.84
CA SER A 171 18.82 4.04 0.49
C SER A 171 17.68 4.76 1.24
N PRO A 172 17.44 4.42 2.51
CA PRO A 172 16.54 5.18 3.34
C PRO A 172 17.16 6.56 3.57
N VAL A 173 16.33 7.58 3.51
CA VAL A 173 16.64 8.83 4.18
C VAL A 173 16.22 8.65 5.64
N TYR A 174 17.19 8.58 6.54
CA TYR A 174 16.95 8.69 7.98
C TYR A 174 16.75 10.18 8.29
N GLY A 175 15.55 10.54 8.74
CA GLY A 175 15.25 11.92 9.07
C GLY A 175 13.83 12.08 9.60
N ARG A 176 13.72 12.83 10.69
CA ARG A 176 12.46 13.30 11.27
C ARG A 176 11.84 14.43 10.42
N SER A 177 11.83 14.26 9.10
CA SER A 177 11.37 15.28 8.16
C SER A 177 9.88 15.12 7.88
N ARG A 178 9.12 16.23 7.96
CA ARG A 178 7.71 16.31 7.52
C ARG A 178 7.50 15.92 6.06
N ASN A 179 8.57 15.76 5.27
CA ASN A 179 8.52 15.47 3.84
C ASN A 179 8.68 13.97 3.50
N ASN A 180 8.57 13.08 4.47
CA ASN A 180 8.71 11.63 4.24
C ASN A 180 7.67 11.06 3.25
N PHE A 181 6.46 11.64 3.19
CA PHE A 181 5.48 11.33 2.15
C PHE A 181 6.01 11.58 0.73
N HIS A 182 6.59 12.77 0.49
CA HIS A 182 7.15 13.12 -0.81
C HIS A 182 8.23 12.12 -1.24
N ARG A 183 8.98 11.54 -0.30
CA ARG A 183 9.98 10.51 -0.62
C ARG A 183 9.35 9.18 -1.02
N CYS A 184 8.32 8.73 -0.30
CA CYS A 184 7.54 7.55 -0.68
C CYS A 184 6.96 7.71 -2.10
N LEU A 185 6.37 8.88 -2.38
CA LEU A 185 5.87 9.23 -3.71
C LEU A 185 7.00 9.26 -4.76
N LEU A 186 8.14 9.87 -4.46
CA LEU A 186 9.29 9.93 -5.39
C LEU A 186 9.86 8.55 -5.70
N ASP A 187 9.92 7.63 -4.74
CA ASP A 187 10.37 6.26 -4.99
C ASP A 187 9.37 5.51 -5.89
N ALA A 188 8.07 5.68 -5.67
CA ALA A 188 7.02 5.14 -6.54
C ALA A 188 7.07 5.75 -7.97
N MET A 189 7.29 7.06 -8.09
CA MET A 189 7.46 7.72 -9.39
C MET A 189 8.73 7.27 -10.10
N HIS A 190 9.84 7.14 -9.38
CA HIS A 190 11.09 6.64 -9.95
C HIS A 190 10.94 5.20 -10.47
N TYR A 191 10.23 4.37 -9.72
CA TYR A 191 9.83 3.04 -10.16
C TYR A 191 9.02 3.09 -11.47
N LEU A 192 7.95 3.89 -11.52
CA LEU A 192 7.13 4.05 -12.73
C LEU A 192 7.94 4.52 -13.94
N LEU A 193 8.79 5.53 -13.76
CA LEU A 193 9.62 6.07 -14.84
C LEU A 193 10.56 5.00 -15.41
N ARG A 194 11.17 4.17 -14.56
CA ARG A 194 12.02 3.07 -15.02
C ARG A 194 11.24 1.97 -15.74
N ARG A 195 10.00 1.68 -15.32
CA ARG A 195 9.14 0.71 -16.02
C ARG A 195 8.70 1.19 -17.38
N SER A 196 8.42 2.49 -17.53
CA SER A 196 8.06 3.08 -18.82
C SER A 196 9.19 3.13 -19.84
N MET A 197 10.44 2.88 -19.42
CA MET A 197 11.61 2.82 -20.30
C MET A 197 11.88 1.39 -20.83
N GLN A 198 11.03 0.42 -20.49
CA GLN A 198 11.10 -0.97 -20.96
C GLN A 198 10.00 -1.25 -21.97
#